data_AF-A0A3Q3E7V7-F1
#
_entry.id   AF-A0A3Q3E7V7-F1
#
_cell.length_a   1.000
_cell.length_b   1.000
_cell.length_c   1.000
_cell.angle_alpha   90.00
_cell.angle_beta   90.00
_cell.angle_gamma   90.00
#
_symmetry.space_group_name_H-M   'P 1'
#
loop_
_entity.id
_entity.type
_entity.pdbx_description
1 polymer ?
#
loop_
_entity_poly.entity_id
_entity_poly.type
_entity_poly.pdbx_seq_one_letter_code
_entity_poly.pdbx_strand_id
1 'polypeptide(L)'
;MEDVQFWTCDCFTEDNIFLKDYKLHVNFVSEVQFRLDYEAILRRLGCVKEQQFKDVLNEISQEVDRRRHLSETSVRRAAAIKDEYQPLHPHVYHLQESYLAPKFKQIVEYCRSVDTSIEGLLDLVVEEAATRVYRFPVFEKGFCEELLEELEHFEQSSSPKGRPNTMNQYGILLNEMGFDKDFITPFREHYMSPLTSLLYPDCGGRCLDSHKAFAVKYDLNEDLDLSYHYDNAEVTLNVSLGKDFTEGNLYFGDMRQVPLGETECSEVKHVVTEGLLHRGQHMHGALPISSGQRWNLIIWMRASQERNKLCPMCNRRPTLVEGDGFADGFTKQNCSVSP
;
A
#
# COMPACT_ATOMS: atom_id res chain seq x y z
N MET A 1 14.36 19.23 12.96
CA MET A 1 13.77 17.97 13.46
C MET A 1 14.88 16.96 13.47
N GLU A 2 15.10 16.24 14.56
CA GLU A 2 15.94 15.04 14.50
C GLU A 2 15.38 14.13 13.40
N ASP A 3 16.25 13.58 12.55
CA ASP A 3 15.84 12.59 11.57
C ASP A 3 15.28 11.39 12.33
N VAL A 4 13.95 11.25 12.31
CA VAL A 4 13.27 10.15 12.99
C VAL A 4 13.63 8.87 12.25
N GLN A 5 14.40 7.99 12.89
CA GLN A 5 14.75 6.69 12.33
C GLN A 5 13.51 5.78 12.34
N PHE A 6 13.13 5.29 11.17
CA PHE A 6 12.09 4.27 11.04
C PHE A 6 12.66 2.85 11.01
N TRP A 7 11.83 1.90 11.43
CA TRP A 7 12.19 0.51 11.68
C TRP A 7 11.19 -0.44 11.01
N THR A 8 11.58 -1.70 10.90
CA THR A 8 10.73 -2.80 10.44
C THR A 8 10.50 -3.77 11.59
N CYS A 9 9.34 -4.42 11.64
CA CYS A 9 9.13 -5.54 12.57
C CYS A 9 9.80 -6.80 12.01
N ASP A 10 10.56 -7.52 12.83
CA ASP A 10 11.23 -8.80 12.46
C ASP A 10 10.30 -9.83 11.80
N CYS A 11 9.03 -9.86 12.20
CA CYS A 11 7.98 -10.69 11.61
C CYS A 11 7.87 -10.51 10.09
N PHE A 12 8.34 -9.39 9.52
CA PHE A 12 8.41 -9.20 8.08
C PHE A 12 9.14 -10.35 7.38
N THR A 13 10.16 -10.94 8.01
CA THR A 13 10.91 -12.07 7.44
C THR A 13 10.32 -13.44 7.75
N GLU A 14 9.27 -13.53 8.58
CA GLU A 14 8.73 -14.80 9.08
C GLU A 14 7.25 -14.98 8.69
N ASP A 15 6.45 -13.92 8.74
CA ASP A 15 4.98 -13.99 8.66
C ASP A 15 4.45 -13.63 7.26
N ASN A 16 3.26 -14.14 6.93
CA ASN A 16 2.51 -13.82 5.72
C ASN A 16 3.31 -14.03 4.41
N ILE A 17 4.02 -15.14 4.29
CA ILE A 17 4.65 -15.57 3.04
C ILE A 17 3.56 -16.21 2.17
N PHE A 18 3.35 -15.69 0.96
CA PHE A 18 2.30 -16.19 0.06
C PHE A 18 2.85 -17.26 -0.87
N LEU A 19 2.30 -18.47 -0.80
CA LEU A 19 2.60 -19.58 -1.70
C LEU A 19 1.61 -19.57 -2.86
N LYS A 20 2.06 -19.14 -4.04
CA LYS A 20 1.19 -18.87 -5.20
C LYS A 20 0.42 -20.11 -5.65
N ASP A 21 1.12 -21.24 -5.77
CA ASP A 21 0.55 -22.49 -6.28
C ASP A 21 -0.55 -23.07 -5.38
N TYR A 22 -0.53 -22.70 -4.10
CA TYR A 22 -1.46 -23.19 -3.08
C TYR A 22 -2.46 -22.12 -2.63
N LYS A 23 -2.30 -20.87 -3.11
CA LYS A 23 -3.08 -19.69 -2.69
C LYS A 23 -3.16 -19.57 -1.17
N LEU A 24 -2.04 -19.81 -0.49
CA LEU A 24 -1.98 -19.94 0.97
C LEU A 24 -0.92 -19.00 1.54
N HIS A 25 -1.29 -18.25 2.57
CA HIS A 25 -0.32 -17.54 3.40
C HIS A 25 0.20 -18.46 4.50
N VAL A 26 1.52 -18.46 4.69
CA VAL A 26 2.23 -19.28 5.68
C VAL A 26 3.18 -18.42 6.51
N ASN A 27 3.52 -18.93 7.70
CA ASN A 27 4.59 -18.40 8.53
C ASN A 27 5.75 -19.38 8.55
N PHE A 28 6.98 -18.86 8.51
CA PHE A 28 8.20 -19.66 8.45
C PHE A 28 9.25 -19.14 9.43
N VAL A 29 9.43 -19.88 10.52
CA VAL A 29 10.53 -19.67 11.49
C VAL A 29 11.61 -20.75 11.33
N SER A 30 11.20 -21.98 11.04
CA SER A 30 12.10 -23.11 10.78
C SER A 30 11.38 -24.18 9.96
N GLU A 31 12.13 -25.05 9.28
CA GLU A 31 11.53 -26.20 8.57
C GLU A 31 10.71 -27.11 9.51
N VAL A 32 11.17 -27.28 10.75
CA VAL A 32 10.46 -28.09 11.75
C VAL A 32 9.09 -27.49 12.07
N GLN A 33 9.02 -26.20 12.38
CA GLN A 33 7.75 -25.51 12.62
C GLN A 33 6.86 -25.55 11.37
N PHE A 34 7.43 -25.27 10.20
CA PHE A 34 6.67 -25.23 8.96
C PHE A 34 6.03 -26.59 8.63
N ARG A 35 6.76 -27.68 8.81
CA ARG A 35 6.23 -29.04 8.61
C ARG A 35 5.09 -29.35 9.59
N LEU A 36 5.26 -29.02 10.87
CA LEU A 36 4.24 -29.25 11.89
C LEU A 36 2.92 -28.52 11.57
N ASP A 37 3.01 -27.28 11.10
CA ASP A 37 1.84 -26.43 10.92
C ASP A 37 1.16 -26.62 9.55
N TYR A 38 1.94 -26.81 8.48
CA TYR A 38 1.43 -26.69 7.11
C TYR A 38 1.49 -27.97 6.28
N GLU A 39 2.25 -29.01 6.67
CA GLU A 39 2.43 -30.19 5.82
C GLU A 39 1.10 -30.89 5.52
N ALA A 40 0.23 -31.06 6.52
CA ALA A 40 -1.08 -31.68 6.32
C ALA A 40 -1.99 -30.84 5.40
N ILE A 41 -1.91 -29.51 5.49
CA ILE A 41 -2.70 -28.59 4.66
C ILE A 41 -2.22 -28.64 3.22
N LEU A 42 -0.90 -28.50 3.01
CA LEU A 42 -0.28 -28.55 1.68
C LEU A 42 -0.55 -29.88 0.98
N ARG A 43 -0.52 -31.00 1.71
CA ARG A 43 -0.89 -32.32 1.15
C ARG A 43 -2.34 -32.35 0.65
N ARG A 44 -3.28 -31.75 1.38
CA ARG A 44 -4.69 -31.62 0.94
C ARG A 44 -4.83 -30.71 -0.29
N LEU A 45 -3.96 -29.71 -0.41
CA LEU A 45 -3.91 -28.79 -1.55
C LEU A 45 -3.08 -29.32 -2.73
N GLY A 46 -2.58 -30.56 -2.68
CA GLY A 46 -1.94 -31.24 -3.82
C GLY A 46 -0.41 -31.37 -3.75
N CYS A 47 0.23 -30.92 -2.66
CA CYS A 47 1.67 -31.15 -2.41
C CYS A 47 1.91 -32.58 -1.88
N VAL A 48 1.87 -33.57 -2.76
CA VAL A 48 1.88 -34.99 -2.38
C VAL A 48 3.26 -35.64 -2.46
N LYS A 49 4.16 -35.13 -3.32
CA LYS A 49 5.52 -35.65 -3.51
C LYS A 49 6.53 -34.87 -2.65
N GLU A 50 7.55 -35.56 -2.14
CA GLU A 50 8.62 -34.90 -1.38
C GLU A 50 9.35 -33.82 -2.18
N GLN A 51 9.47 -33.99 -3.51
CA GLN A 51 10.04 -32.96 -4.37
C GLN A 51 9.22 -31.68 -4.36
N GLN A 52 7.89 -31.77 -4.43
CA GLN A 52 7.02 -30.58 -4.36
C GLN A 52 7.19 -29.85 -3.03
N PHE A 53 7.37 -30.59 -1.93
CA PHE A 53 7.60 -29.99 -0.62
C PHE A 53 8.96 -29.27 -0.54
N LYS A 54 10.00 -29.86 -1.14
CA LYS A 54 11.30 -29.19 -1.28
C LYS A 54 11.22 -27.92 -2.13
N ASP A 55 10.43 -27.95 -3.20
CA ASP A 55 10.22 -26.78 -4.06
C ASP A 55 9.53 -25.65 -3.26
N VAL A 56 8.54 -25.98 -2.41
CA VAL A 56 7.90 -25.04 -1.47
C VAL A 56 8.91 -24.44 -0.48
N LEU A 57 9.75 -25.27 0.15
CA LEU A 57 10.77 -24.78 1.07
C LEU A 57 11.79 -23.85 0.37
N ASN A 58 12.14 -24.17 -0.87
CA ASN A 58 13.02 -23.33 -1.67
C ASN A 58 12.36 -21.99 -2.06
N GLU A 59 11.08 -21.99 -2.44
CA GLU A 59 10.29 -20.77 -2.67
C GLU A 59 10.28 -19.88 -1.41
N ILE A 60 10.01 -20.48 -0.24
CA ILE A 60 10.03 -19.76 1.03
C ILE A 60 11.41 -19.19 1.33
N SER A 61 12.48 -19.97 1.19
CA SER A 61 13.85 -19.50 1.44
C SER A 61 14.20 -18.31 0.54
N GLN A 62 13.85 -18.38 -0.75
CA GLN A 62 14.08 -17.29 -1.70
C GLN A 62 13.31 -16.03 -1.30
N GLU A 63 12.05 -16.16 -0.86
CA GLU A 63 11.26 -15.02 -0.40
C GLU A 63 11.80 -14.42 0.90
N VAL A 64 12.20 -15.24 1.87
CA VAL A 64 12.83 -14.78 3.13
C VAL A 64 14.13 -14.04 2.84
N ASP A 65 14.99 -14.60 1.99
CA ASP A 65 16.25 -13.96 1.61
C ASP A 65 16.01 -12.66 0.84
N ARG A 66 15.01 -12.61 -0.04
CA ARG A 66 14.58 -11.37 -0.71
C ARG A 66 14.13 -10.31 0.30
N ARG A 67 13.32 -10.68 1.30
CA ARG A 67 12.83 -9.75 2.34
C ARG A 67 13.97 -9.21 3.20
N ARG A 68 14.96 -10.04 3.56
CA ARG A 68 16.14 -9.61 4.32
C ARG A 68 16.96 -8.53 3.61
N HIS A 69 17.09 -8.63 2.28
CA HIS A 69 17.87 -7.69 1.48
C HIS A 69 17.01 -6.59 0.84
N LEU A 70 15.74 -6.47 1.21
CA LEU A 70 14.80 -5.60 0.51
C LEU A 70 15.21 -4.11 0.58
N SER A 71 15.57 -3.62 1.77
CA SER A 71 15.97 -2.23 1.99
C SER A 71 17.24 -1.88 1.20
N GLU A 72 18.30 -2.69 1.37
CA GLU A 72 19.57 -2.50 0.67
C GLU A 72 19.39 -2.54 -0.86
N THR A 73 18.62 -3.50 -1.39
CA THR A 73 18.35 -3.56 -2.83
C THR A 73 17.52 -2.37 -3.31
N SER A 74 16.59 -1.86 -2.51
CA SER A 74 15.81 -0.66 -2.86
C SER A 74 16.68 0.59 -2.97
N VAL A 75 17.59 0.80 -2.01
CA VAL A 75 18.55 1.92 -2.04
C VAL A 75 19.45 1.84 -3.28
N ARG A 76 19.98 0.65 -3.60
CA ARG A 76 20.80 0.43 -4.80
C ARG A 76 20.02 0.70 -6.10
N ARG A 77 18.74 0.27 -6.17
CA ARG A 77 17.87 0.56 -7.32
C ARG A 77 17.62 2.05 -7.45
N ALA A 78 17.25 2.73 -6.36
CA ALA A 78 17.00 4.17 -6.37
C ALA A 78 18.22 4.97 -6.84
N ALA A 79 19.43 4.58 -6.40
CA ALA A 79 20.67 5.19 -6.88
C ALA A 79 20.90 4.97 -8.38
N ALA A 80 20.72 3.73 -8.87
CA ALA A 80 20.87 3.42 -10.30
C ALA A 80 19.81 4.14 -11.16
N ILE A 81 18.55 4.20 -10.70
CA ILE A 81 17.48 4.94 -11.39
C ILE A 81 17.86 6.41 -11.50
N LYS A 82 18.33 7.03 -10.41
CA LYS A 82 18.75 8.44 -10.41
C LYS A 82 19.88 8.72 -11.40
N ASP A 83 20.79 7.78 -11.60
CA ASP A 83 21.94 7.95 -12.49
C ASP A 83 21.61 7.65 -13.97
N GLU A 84 20.71 6.70 -14.23
CA GLU A 84 20.46 6.17 -15.59
C GLU A 84 19.15 6.68 -16.22
N TYR A 85 18.11 6.88 -15.42
CA TYR A 85 16.78 7.23 -15.93
C TYR A 85 16.68 8.73 -16.22
N GLN A 86 16.08 9.08 -17.36
CA GLN A 86 15.79 10.46 -17.73
C GLN A 86 14.27 10.66 -17.67
N PRO A 87 13.75 11.46 -16.72
CA PRO A 87 12.32 11.70 -16.62
C PRO A 87 11.75 12.36 -17.87
N LEU A 88 10.57 11.90 -18.31
CA LEU A 88 9.81 12.50 -19.40
C LEU A 88 9.16 13.82 -18.97
N HIS A 89 8.63 13.85 -17.74
CA HIS A 89 7.93 14.95 -17.11
C HIS A 89 8.56 15.31 -15.76
N PRO A 90 9.74 15.98 -15.72
CA PRO A 90 10.44 16.26 -14.46
C PRO A 90 9.61 17.04 -13.42
N HIS A 91 8.61 17.81 -13.85
CA HIS A 91 7.75 18.60 -12.96
C HIS A 91 6.82 17.74 -12.10
N VAL A 92 6.42 16.53 -12.54
CA VAL A 92 5.46 15.71 -11.78
C VAL A 92 6.03 15.17 -10.47
N TYR A 93 7.34 15.23 -10.27
CA TYR A 93 8.04 14.83 -9.04
C TYR A 93 7.89 15.82 -7.89
N HIS A 94 7.34 17.01 -8.14
CA HIS A 94 7.19 18.06 -7.14
C HIS A 94 5.72 18.43 -7.03
N LEU A 95 5.13 18.29 -5.85
CA LEU A 95 3.71 18.59 -5.65
C LEU A 95 3.40 20.06 -5.95
N GLN A 96 2.43 20.30 -6.83
CA GLN A 96 1.89 21.62 -7.10
C GLN A 96 0.39 21.66 -6.79
N GLU A 97 -0.09 22.79 -6.26
CA GLU A 97 -1.51 22.97 -5.94
C GLU A 97 -2.41 22.94 -7.21
N SER A 98 -1.83 23.24 -8.38
CA SER A 98 -2.49 23.12 -9.68
C SER A 98 -2.81 21.67 -10.07
N TYR A 99 -2.15 20.68 -9.46
CA TYR A 99 -2.41 19.26 -9.72
C TYR A 99 -3.65 18.77 -9.00
N LEU A 100 -4.10 19.49 -7.97
CA LEU A 100 -5.16 19.06 -7.08
C LEU A 100 -6.53 19.53 -7.59
N ALA A 101 -7.49 18.61 -7.59
CA ALA A 101 -8.85 18.91 -8.00
C ALA A 101 -9.45 20.05 -7.13
N PRO A 102 -10.22 20.99 -7.70
CA PRO A 102 -10.80 22.11 -6.96
C PRO A 102 -11.65 21.66 -5.78
N LYS A 103 -12.42 20.57 -5.96
CA LYS A 103 -13.23 19.96 -4.91
C LYS A 103 -12.36 19.36 -3.79
N PHE A 104 -11.22 18.76 -4.12
CA PHE A 104 -10.28 18.24 -3.11
C PHE A 104 -9.75 19.38 -2.23
N LYS A 105 -9.34 20.50 -2.86
CA LYS A 105 -8.87 21.68 -2.12
C LYS A 105 -9.96 22.25 -1.22
N GLN A 106 -11.21 22.29 -1.69
CA GLN A 106 -12.36 22.68 -0.86
C GLN A 106 -12.52 21.76 0.37
N ILE A 107 -12.39 20.44 0.19
CA ILE A 107 -12.46 19.47 1.29
C ILE A 107 -11.34 19.74 2.31
N VAL A 108 -10.10 19.91 1.84
CA VAL A 108 -8.94 20.16 2.70
C VAL A 108 -9.07 21.47 3.47
N GLU A 109 -9.50 22.55 2.81
CA GLU A 109 -9.82 23.84 3.43
C GLU A 109 -10.89 23.69 4.52
N TYR A 110 -11.98 22.96 4.22
CA TYR A 110 -13.03 22.69 5.20
C TYR A 110 -12.50 21.96 6.44
N CYS A 111 -11.69 20.91 6.26
CA CYS A 111 -11.09 20.15 7.36
C CYS A 111 -10.11 20.97 8.22
N ARG A 112 -9.55 22.06 7.68
CA ARG A 112 -8.66 22.98 8.41
C ARG A 112 -9.42 24.08 9.14
N SER A 113 -10.71 24.27 8.85
CA SER A 113 -11.52 25.33 9.44
C SER A 113 -11.85 25.04 10.91
N VAL A 114 -12.10 26.10 11.69
CA VAL A 114 -12.41 26.00 13.13
C VAL A 114 -13.76 25.32 13.38
N ASP A 115 -14.71 25.52 12.46
CA ASP A 115 -16.08 24.99 12.57
C ASP A 115 -16.25 23.64 11.87
N THR A 116 -15.16 22.89 11.66
CA THR A 116 -15.19 21.60 10.99
C THR A 116 -15.92 20.54 11.83
N SER A 117 -16.72 19.70 11.19
CA SER A 117 -17.35 18.52 11.79
C SER A 117 -17.28 17.32 10.85
N ILE A 118 -17.49 16.12 11.39
CA ILE A 118 -17.55 14.90 10.58
C ILE A 118 -18.76 14.98 9.64
N GLU A 119 -19.91 15.44 10.13
CA GLU A 119 -21.15 15.54 9.35
C GLU A 119 -20.96 16.46 8.14
N GLY A 120 -20.38 17.65 8.33
CA GLY A 120 -20.16 18.58 7.21
C GLY A 120 -19.05 18.11 6.26
N LEU A 121 -18.10 17.29 6.71
CA LEU A 121 -17.16 16.62 5.81
C LEU A 121 -17.85 15.55 4.97
N LEU A 122 -18.76 14.77 5.56
CA LEU A 122 -19.54 13.75 4.87
C LEU A 122 -20.47 14.35 3.79
N ASP A 123 -20.87 15.61 3.92
CA ASP A 123 -21.58 16.34 2.85
C ASP A 123 -20.69 16.68 1.64
N LEU A 124 -19.36 16.59 1.78
CA LEU A 124 -18.39 16.96 0.73
C LEU A 124 -17.75 15.75 0.02
N VAL A 125 -17.87 14.55 0.60
CA VAL A 125 -17.34 13.29 0.06
C VAL A 125 -18.48 12.30 -0.19
N VAL A 126 -18.23 11.25 -0.97
CA VAL A 126 -19.19 10.15 -1.14
C VAL A 126 -18.78 9.02 -0.23
N GLU A 127 -19.65 8.58 0.68
CA GLU A 127 -19.47 7.28 1.35
C GLU A 127 -19.98 6.18 0.42
N GLU A 128 -19.12 5.21 0.14
CA GLU A 128 -19.44 4.08 -0.74
C GLU A 128 -20.25 3.00 0.00
N ALA A 129 -20.67 1.96 -0.74
CA ALA A 129 -21.44 0.85 -0.17
C ALA A 129 -20.72 0.17 1.01
N ALA A 130 -19.38 0.13 0.98
CA ALA A 130 -18.57 -0.34 2.08
C ALA A 130 -18.41 0.76 3.14
N THR A 131 -18.80 0.46 4.39
CA THR A 131 -18.79 1.40 5.50
C THR A 131 -17.41 2.05 5.69
N ARG A 132 -17.40 3.39 5.87
CA ARG A 132 -16.16 4.18 6.04
C ARG A 132 -15.14 3.94 4.93
N VAL A 133 -15.62 3.79 3.69
CA VAL A 133 -14.86 3.94 2.45
C VAL A 133 -15.37 5.20 1.76
N TYR A 134 -14.50 6.17 1.57
CA TYR A 134 -14.89 7.46 1.01
C TYR A 134 -14.28 7.69 -0.36
N ARG A 135 -15.09 8.16 -1.30
CA ARG A 135 -14.67 8.56 -2.64
C ARG A 135 -14.72 10.08 -2.80
N PHE A 136 -13.68 10.63 -3.40
CA PHE A 136 -13.62 12.04 -3.77
C PHE A 136 -12.60 12.26 -4.91
N PRO A 137 -12.77 13.30 -5.75
CA PRO A 137 -11.75 13.69 -6.72
C PRO A 137 -10.47 14.10 -5.99
N VAL A 138 -9.31 13.69 -6.49
CA VAL A 138 -8.01 14.00 -5.87
C VAL A 138 -7.20 14.93 -6.76
N PHE A 139 -6.99 14.51 -8.00
CA PHE A 139 -6.15 15.21 -8.96
C PHE A 139 -6.95 15.74 -10.15
N GLU A 140 -6.41 16.79 -10.78
CA GLU A 140 -6.86 17.26 -12.08
C GLU A 140 -6.50 16.26 -13.19
N LYS A 141 -7.37 16.15 -14.19
CA LYS A 141 -7.21 15.17 -15.27
C LYS A 141 -5.87 15.32 -16.02
N GLY A 142 -5.47 16.56 -16.33
CA GLY A 142 -4.22 16.81 -17.05
C GLY A 142 -2.98 16.35 -16.28
N PHE A 143 -2.97 16.50 -14.95
CA PHE A 143 -1.89 15.97 -14.12
C PHE A 143 -1.88 14.44 -14.12
N CYS A 144 -3.05 13.80 -14.00
CA CYS A 144 -3.16 12.35 -14.08
C CYS A 144 -2.60 11.79 -15.41
N GLU A 145 -2.85 12.48 -16.53
CA GLU A 145 -2.31 12.11 -17.85
C GLU A 145 -0.78 12.22 -17.88
N GLU A 146 -0.20 13.34 -17.45
CA GLU A 146 1.26 13.53 -17.41
C GLU A 146 1.95 12.56 -16.45
N LEU A 147 1.39 12.31 -15.26
CA LEU A 147 1.91 11.34 -14.31
C LEU A 147 1.87 9.93 -14.91
N LEU A 148 0.79 9.57 -15.61
CA LEU A 148 0.68 8.27 -16.26
C LEU A 148 1.72 8.10 -17.37
N GLU A 149 1.92 9.12 -18.22
CA GLU A 149 2.95 9.11 -19.26
C GLU A 149 4.36 8.93 -18.67
N GLU A 150 4.66 9.58 -17.55
CA GLU A 150 5.93 9.41 -16.82
C GLU A 150 6.11 7.97 -16.31
N LEU A 151 5.06 7.39 -15.72
CA LEU A 151 5.10 6.02 -15.20
C LEU A 151 5.26 4.99 -16.34
N GLU A 152 4.58 5.18 -17.47
CA GLU A 152 4.73 4.33 -18.65
C GLU A 152 6.13 4.47 -19.27
N HIS A 153 6.67 5.70 -19.30
CA HIS A 153 8.05 5.93 -19.75
C HIS A 153 9.06 5.18 -18.88
N PHE A 154 8.89 5.23 -17.55
CA PHE A 154 9.72 4.49 -16.62
C PHE A 154 9.55 2.97 -16.78
N GLU A 155 8.32 2.49 -16.95
CA GLU A 155 8.01 1.07 -17.17
C GLU A 155 8.77 0.52 -18.40
N GLN A 156 8.81 1.30 -19.49
CA GLN A 156 9.47 0.92 -20.76
C GLN A 156 10.99 1.07 -20.74
N SER A 157 11.55 1.76 -19.74
CA SER A 157 13.00 1.97 -19.62
C SER A 157 13.75 0.70 -19.19
N SER A 158 15.08 0.68 -19.42
CA SER A 158 15.97 -0.38 -18.91
C SER A 158 16.30 -0.25 -17.42
N SER A 159 15.83 0.81 -16.75
CA SER A 159 16.14 1.06 -15.35
C SER A 159 15.61 -0.06 -14.45
N PRO A 160 16.32 -0.39 -13.36
CA PRO A 160 15.92 -1.49 -12.49
C PRO A 160 14.61 -1.17 -11.77
N LYS A 161 13.77 -2.18 -11.56
CA LYS A 161 12.42 -2.04 -10.98
C LYS A 161 12.25 -2.96 -9.78
N GLY A 162 11.82 -2.41 -8.65
CA GLY A 162 11.40 -3.19 -7.49
C GLY A 162 9.96 -3.68 -7.62
N ARG A 163 9.61 -4.73 -6.86
CA ARG A 163 8.22 -5.19 -6.76
C ARG A 163 7.46 -4.34 -5.73
N PRO A 164 6.24 -3.85 -6.03
CA PRO A 164 5.47 -3.03 -5.10
C PRO A 164 5.11 -3.75 -3.80
N ASN A 165 4.62 -4.98 -3.90
CA ASN A 165 4.23 -5.81 -2.76
C ASN A 165 4.35 -7.30 -3.11
N THR A 166 3.94 -8.20 -2.22
CA THR A 166 4.04 -9.66 -2.39
C THR A 166 3.05 -10.23 -3.42
N MET A 167 2.01 -9.48 -3.77
CA MET A 167 0.91 -9.93 -4.62
C MET A 167 0.95 -9.32 -6.03
N ASN A 168 1.55 -8.15 -6.20
CA ASN A 168 1.75 -7.52 -7.50
C ASN A 168 3.13 -7.84 -8.07
N GLN A 169 3.16 -8.42 -9.26
CA GLN A 169 4.41 -8.66 -10.00
C GLN A 169 4.83 -7.41 -10.78
N TYR A 170 3.84 -6.60 -11.18
CA TYR A 170 4.02 -5.40 -11.99
C TYR A 170 3.58 -4.15 -11.23
N GLY A 171 4.39 -3.11 -11.34
CA GLY A 171 4.14 -1.81 -10.71
C GLY A 171 5.43 -1.09 -10.37
N ILE A 172 5.27 0.14 -9.90
CA ILE A 172 6.37 1.11 -9.78
C ILE A 172 6.41 1.62 -8.34
N LEU A 173 7.57 1.50 -7.69
CA LEU A 173 7.81 2.06 -6.37
C LEU A 173 8.21 3.53 -6.50
N LEU A 174 7.33 4.43 -6.05
CA LEU A 174 7.49 5.87 -6.25
C LEU A 174 8.69 6.44 -5.45
N ASN A 175 9.02 5.82 -4.32
CA ASN A 175 10.18 6.18 -3.51
C ASN A 175 11.51 5.93 -4.27
N GLU A 176 11.57 4.86 -5.08
CA GLU A 176 12.77 4.53 -5.87
C GLU A 176 12.98 5.50 -7.04
N MET A 177 11.90 6.10 -7.55
CA MET A 177 11.96 7.17 -8.55
C MET A 177 12.24 8.55 -7.93
N GLY A 178 12.07 8.73 -6.62
CA GLY A 178 12.34 9.99 -5.93
C GLY A 178 11.13 10.88 -5.66
N PHE A 179 9.90 10.35 -5.71
CA PHE A 179 8.68 11.12 -5.44
C PHE A 179 8.45 11.43 -3.94
N ASP A 180 9.06 10.68 -3.02
CA ASP A 180 8.71 10.77 -1.59
C ASP A 180 8.93 12.17 -1.01
N LYS A 181 10.09 12.78 -1.28
CA LYS A 181 10.50 14.01 -0.60
C LYS A 181 9.64 15.22 -1.01
N ASP A 182 9.51 15.44 -2.31
CA ASP A 182 8.95 16.68 -2.85
C ASP A 182 7.50 16.51 -3.35
N PHE A 183 6.97 15.28 -3.37
CA PHE A 183 5.57 15.00 -3.72
C PHE A 183 4.79 14.32 -2.60
N ILE A 184 5.13 13.07 -2.25
CA ILE A 184 4.25 12.24 -1.40
C ILE A 184 4.27 12.71 0.05
N THR A 185 5.42 13.12 0.58
CA THR A 185 5.54 13.68 1.95
C THR A 185 4.68 14.94 2.10
N PRO A 186 4.83 15.99 1.27
CA PRO A 186 3.96 17.16 1.33
C PRO A 186 2.48 16.84 1.10
N PHE A 187 2.17 15.91 0.20
CA PHE A 187 0.79 15.49 -0.08
C PHE A 187 0.13 14.89 1.17
N ARG A 188 0.82 13.94 1.82
CA ARG A 188 0.37 13.34 3.08
C ARG A 188 0.19 14.39 4.18
N GLU A 189 1.21 15.20 4.41
CA GLU A 189 1.26 16.11 5.57
C GLU A 189 0.28 17.27 5.45
N HIS A 190 0.21 17.89 4.27
CA HIS A 190 -0.59 19.09 4.08
C HIS A 190 -2.01 18.76 3.67
N TYR A 191 -2.22 17.79 2.79
CA TYR A 191 -3.53 17.56 2.19
C TYR A 191 -4.26 16.37 2.79
N MET A 192 -3.61 15.24 3.04
CA MET A 192 -4.31 14.07 3.59
C MET A 192 -4.56 14.15 5.09
N SER A 193 -3.57 14.63 5.87
CA SER A 193 -3.62 14.66 7.34
C SER A 193 -4.88 15.34 7.91
N PRO A 194 -5.36 16.49 7.41
CA PRO A 194 -6.61 17.10 7.91
C PRO A 194 -7.84 16.19 7.74
N LEU A 195 -7.96 15.49 6.61
CA LEU A 195 -9.08 14.60 6.32
C LEU A 195 -9.00 13.34 7.19
N THR A 196 -7.84 12.70 7.22
CA THR A 196 -7.66 11.44 7.96
C THR A 196 -7.81 11.63 9.47
N SER A 197 -7.46 12.82 9.98
CA SER A 197 -7.65 13.19 11.39
C SER A 197 -9.11 13.19 11.84
N LEU A 198 -10.03 13.52 10.92
CA LEU A 198 -11.47 13.54 11.16
C LEU A 198 -12.12 12.19 10.84
N LEU A 199 -11.77 11.57 9.72
CA LEU A 199 -12.42 10.34 9.24
C LEU A 199 -11.94 9.08 9.96
N TYR A 200 -10.69 9.05 10.44
CA TYR A 200 -10.04 7.85 11.01
C TYR A 200 -9.29 8.11 12.33
N PRO A 201 -9.87 8.82 13.31
CA PRO A 201 -9.19 9.13 14.58
C PRO A 201 -8.91 7.88 15.41
N ASP A 202 -9.69 6.81 15.23
CA ASP A 202 -9.66 5.55 15.95
C ASP A 202 -8.55 4.60 15.51
N CYS A 203 -7.92 4.85 14.36
CA CYS A 203 -6.83 4.00 13.85
C CYS A 203 -5.57 4.78 13.47
N GLY A 204 -5.31 5.91 14.13
CA GLY A 204 -4.07 6.67 13.94
C GLY A 204 -4.10 7.71 12.81
N GLY A 205 -5.26 8.03 12.25
CA GLY A 205 -5.39 9.01 11.16
C GLY A 205 -4.89 10.43 11.50
N ARG A 206 -4.68 10.73 12.79
CA ARG A 206 -4.12 12.00 13.30
C ARG A 206 -2.59 12.06 13.33
N CYS A 207 -1.91 10.93 13.17
CA CYS A 207 -0.46 10.83 13.37
C CYS A 207 0.21 9.96 12.29
N LEU A 208 -0.26 10.11 11.04
CA LEU A 208 0.32 9.44 9.89
C LEU A 208 1.70 10.05 9.53
N ASP A 209 2.77 9.44 10.03
CA ASP A 209 4.14 9.96 10.02
C ASP A 209 5.08 9.25 9.04
N SER A 210 4.64 8.14 8.44
CA SER A 210 5.35 7.42 7.37
C SER A 210 4.41 7.06 6.22
N HIS A 211 4.97 6.73 5.05
CA HIS A 211 4.18 6.24 3.93
C HIS A 211 4.96 5.29 3.03
N LYS A 212 4.22 4.58 2.17
CA LYS A 212 4.75 3.85 1.02
C LYS A 212 3.82 4.11 -0.16
N ALA A 213 4.35 4.72 -1.22
CA ALA A 213 3.60 5.01 -2.44
C ALA A 213 4.07 4.13 -3.59
N PHE A 214 3.13 3.63 -4.37
CA PHE A 214 3.42 2.80 -5.54
C PHE A 214 2.29 2.88 -6.55
N ALA A 215 2.64 2.71 -7.83
CA ALA A 215 1.68 2.57 -8.90
C ALA A 215 1.51 1.08 -9.25
N VAL A 216 0.28 0.65 -9.51
CA VAL A 216 -0.04 -0.68 -10.02
C VAL A 216 -0.75 -0.56 -11.36
N LYS A 217 -0.44 -1.52 -12.25
CA LYS A 217 -1.02 -1.66 -13.57
C LYS A 217 -1.75 -2.98 -13.64
N TYR A 218 -3.02 -2.92 -14.07
CA TYR A 218 -3.79 -4.10 -14.47
C TYR A 218 -3.94 -4.09 -15.99
N ASP A 219 -3.55 -5.19 -16.61
CA ASP A 219 -3.59 -5.41 -18.05
C ASP A 219 -3.98 -6.87 -18.32
N LEU A 220 -4.63 -7.15 -19.45
CA LEU A 220 -5.11 -8.46 -19.85
C LEU A 220 -4.01 -9.54 -19.94
N ASN A 221 -2.74 -9.12 -20.07
CA ASN A 221 -1.58 -10.00 -20.18
C ASN A 221 -0.68 -10.01 -18.93
N GLU A 222 -1.03 -9.27 -17.87
CA GLU A 222 -0.21 -9.10 -16.66
C GLU A 222 -1.03 -9.53 -15.42
N ASP A 223 -1.07 -8.69 -14.37
CA ASP A 223 -1.91 -8.93 -13.21
C ASP A 223 -3.37 -8.60 -13.57
N LEU A 224 -4.25 -9.61 -13.58
CA LEU A 224 -5.68 -9.46 -13.91
C LEU A 224 -6.52 -9.05 -12.70
N ASP A 225 -6.18 -9.57 -11.52
CA ASP A 225 -6.89 -9.33 -10.27
C ASP A 225 -5.88 -9.05 -9.14
N LEU A 226 -6.43 -8.67 -7.99
CA LEU A 226 -5.69 -8.71 -6.75
C LEU A 226 -6.53 -9.48 -5.74
N SER A 227 -5.99 -10.62 -5.30
CA SER A 227 -6.69 -11.49 -4.35
C SER A 227 -7.03 -10.75 -3.07
N TYR A 228 -8.01 -11.28 -2.33
CA TYR A 228 -8.53 -10.67 -1.11
C TYR A 228 -7.45 -10.50 -0.03
N HIS A 229 -7.16 -9.26 0.38
CA HIS A 229 -6.05 -8.91 1.26
C HIS A 229 -6.36 -7.66 2.10
N TYR A 230 -5.44 -7.31 2.99
CA TYR A 230 -5.42 -6.03 3.70
C TYR A 230 -4.11 -5.31 3.39
N ASP A 231 -4.09 -4.00 3.62
CA ASP A 231 -2.89 -3.19 3.43
C ASP A 231 -2.04 -3.12 4.68
N ASN A 232 -0.72 -3.07 4.50
CA ASN A 232 0.21 -2.74 5.57
C ASN A 232 0.23 -1.21 5.83
N ALA A 233 -0.93 -0.67 6.16
CA ALA A 233 -1.22 0.75 6.41
C ALA A 233 -2.24 0.92 7.54
N GLU A 234 -2.29 2.11 8.11
CA GLU A 234 -3.41 2.53 8.97
C GLU A 234 -4.53 3.11 8.11
N VAL A 235 -4.17 3.92 7.11
CA VAL A 235 -5.09 4.47 6.11
C VAL A 235 -4.47 4.33 4.73
N THR A 236 -5.26 3.89 3.76
CA THR A 236 -4.87 3.77 2.35
C THR A 236 -5.67 4.76 1.52
N LEU A 237 -4.97 5.44 0.60
CA LEU A 237 -5.58 6.14 -0.52
C LEU A 237 -5.24 5.38 -1.81
N ASN A 238 -6.25 5.02 -2.59
CA ASN A 238 -6.13 4.39 -3.90
C ASN A 238 -6.76 5.29 -4.96
N VAL A 239 -5.96 5.92 -5.82
CA VAL A 239 -6.39 6.88 -6.83
C VAL A 239 -6.31 6.25 -8.21
N SER A 240 -7.40 6.28 -8.98
CA SER A 240 -7.37 5.87 -10.38
C SER A 240 -6.71 6.97 -11.22
N LEU A 241 -5.53 6.70 -11.78
CA LEU A 241 -4.80 7.68 -12.60
C LEU A 241 -5.39 7.78 -14.01
N GLY A 242 -5.89 6.68 -14.58
CA GLY A 242 -6.56 6.73 -15.87
C GLY A 242 -6.42 5.47 -16.71
N LYS A 243 -6.53 5.72 -18.02
CA LYS A 243 -6.94 4.82 -19.11
C LYS A 243 -8.38 4.33 -18.98
N ASP A 244 -9.03 4.16 -20.13
CA ASP A 244 -10.37 3.59 -20.18
C ASP A 244 -10.26 2.09 -19.96
N PHE A 245 -11.06 1.58 -19.02
CA PHE A 245 -11.22 0.16 -18.77
C PHE A 245 -12.70 -0.15 -18.48
N THR A 246 -13.07 -1.42 -18.67
CA THR A 246 -14.41 -1.93 -18.31
C THR A 246 -14.28 -3.00 -17.23
N GLU A 247 -15.28 -3.06 -16.35
CA GLU A 247 -15.22 -3.84 -15.11
C GLU A 247 -14.05 -3.39 -14.21
N GLY A 248 -13.40 -4.29 -13.47
CA GLY A 248 -12.25 -3.91 -12.66
C GLY A 248 -12.58 -3.10 -11.42
N ASN A 249 -13.81 -3.19 -10.89
CA ASN A 249 -14.17 -2.54 -9.65
C ASN A 249 -13.38 -3.13 -8.46
N LEU A 250 -13.32 -2.37 -7.37
CA LEU A 250 -12.84 -2.91 -6.10
C LEU A 250 -14.00 -3.58 -5.38
N TYR A 251 -13.70 -4.55 -4.54
CA TYR A 251 -14.66 -5.07 -3.59
C TYR A 251 -14.05 -5.04 -2.19
N PHE A 252 -14.87 -4.69 -1.21
CA PHE A 252 -14.49 -4.56 0.19
C PHE A 252 -15.37 -5.49 1.01
N GLY A 253 -14.78 -6.32 1.85
CA GLY A 253 -15.50 -7.07 2.88
C GLY A 253 -15.28 -6.44 4.24
N ASP A 254 -15.28 -7.19 5.32
CA ASP A 254 -15.09 -6.65 6.66
C ASP A 254 -13.63 -6.32 7.00
N MET A 255 -13.41 -5.78 8.20
CA MET A 255 -12.07 -5.66 8.77
C MET A 255 -11.44 -7.04 8.94
N ARG A 256 -10.11 -7.13 8.80
CA ARG A 256 -9.31 -8.38 8.88
C ARG A 256 -9.64 -9.29 10.08
N GLN A 257 -10.12 -8.73 11.18
CA GLN A 257 -10.48 -9.48 12.39
C GLN A 257 -11.76 -10.32 12.24
N VAL A 258 -12.60 -10.04 11.24
CA VAL A 258 -13.84 -10.77 10.97
C VAL A 258 -13.53 -12.02 10.14
N PRO A 259 -14.02 -13.22 10.53
CA PRO A 259 -13.83 -14.44 9.75
C PRO A 259 -14.43 -14.36 8.34
N LEU A 260 -13.71 -14.88 7.34
CA LEU A 260 -14.13 -14.87 5.93
C LEU A 260 -15.53 -15.45 5.69
N GLY A 261 -15.94 -16.46 6.46
CA GLY A 261 -17.26 -17.09 6.30
C GLY A 261 -18.43 -16.24 6.78
N GLU A 262 -18.15 -15.14 7.47
CA GLU A 262 -19.14 -14.19 8.01
C GLU A 262 -19.14 -12.86 7.24
N THR A 263 -18.23 -12.70 6.29
CA THR A 263 -18.04 -11.45 5.56
C THR A 263 -18.95 -11.33 4.36
N GLU A 264 -19.62 -10.18 4.26
CA GLU A 264 -20.30 -9.75 3.03
C GLU A 264 -19.43 -8.74 2.28
N CYS A 265 -19.22 -8.98 0.98
CA CYS A 265 -18.45 -8.06 0.14
C CYS A 265 -19.36 -7.06 -0.56
N SER A 266 -18.98 -5.78 -0.50
CA SER A 266 -19.58 -4.68 -1.24
C SER A 266 -18.68 -4.27 -2.39
N GLU A 267 -19.24 -4.20 -3.59
CA GLU A 267 -18.54 -3.71 -4.78
C GLU A 267 -18.53 -2.18 -4.79
N VAL A 268 -17.38 -1.60 -5.09
CA VAL A 268 -17.13 -0.17 -5.10
C VAL A 268 -16.53 0.21 -6.44
N LYS A 269 -17.20 1.11 -7.14
CA LYS A 269 -16.77 1.57 -8.45
C LYS A 269 -15.52 2.43 -8.32
N HIS A 270 -14.52 2.13 -9.15
CA HIS A 270 -13.35 2.99 -9.28
C HIS A 270 -13.55 3.97 -10.45
N VAL A 271 -13.26 5.25 -10.20
CA VAL A 271 -13.52 6.34 -11.15
C VAL A 271 -12.21 7.07 -11.39
N VAL A 272 -11.86 7.29 -12.67
CA VAL A 272 -10.64 8.01 -13.08
C VAL A 272 -10.59 9.38 -12.41
N THR A 273 -9.41 9.76 -11.94
CA THR A 273 -9.06 10.96 -11.13
C THR A 273 -9.63 11.00 -9.70
N GLU A 274 -10.48 10.05 -9.33
CA GLU A 274 -11.00 9.94 -7.96
C GLU A 274 -10.18 8.95 -7.13
N GLY A 275 -10.13 9.22 -5.84
CA GLY A 275 -9.48 8.39 -4.85
C GLY A 275 -10.49 7.71 -3.95
N LEU A 276 -10.23 6.45 -3.62
CA LEU A 276 -10.88 5.71 -2.55
C LEU A 276 -9.98 5.75 -1.31
N LEU A 277 -10.50 6.33 -0.23
CA LEU A 277 -9.83 6.43 1.06
C LEU A 277 -10.48 5.46 2.05
N HIS A 278 -9.71 4.53 2.59
CA HIS A 278 -10.20 3.50 3.52
C HIS A 278 -9.17 3.15 4.60
N ARG A 279 -9.61 2.44 5.63
CA ARG A 279 -8.70 1.85 6.63
C ARG A 279 -7.85 0.75 5.99
N GLY A 280 -6.57 0.67 6.33
CA GLY A 280 -5.69 -0.34 5.75
C GLY A 280 -6.07 -1.78 6.13
N GLN A 281 -6.68 -1.97 7.31
CA GLN A 281 -7.17 -3.29 7.76
C GLN A 281 -8.50 -3.73 7.12
N HIS A 282 -9.10 -2.88 6.28
CA HIS A 282 -10.30 -3.21 5.53
C HIS A 282 -9.92 -4.24 4.47
N MET A 283 -10.47 -5.44 4.56
CA MET A 283 -10.14 -6.48 3.60
C MET A 283 -10.79 -6.16 2.25
N HIS A 284 -10.01 -6.24 1.18
CA HIS A 284 -10.46 -5.85 -0.14
C HIS A 284 -9.69 -6.59 -1.25
N GLY A 285 -10.19 -6.47 -2.47
CA GLY A 285 -9.52 -6.97 -3.67
C GLY A 285 -9.97 -6.20 -4.91
N ALA A 286 -9.34 -6.51 -6.03
CA ALA A 286 -9.71 -5.97 -7.33
C ALA A 286 -10.35 -7.07 -8.19
N LEU A 287 -11.53 -6.80 -8.74
CA LEU A 287 -12.13 -7.66 -9.74
C LEU A 287 -11.33 -7.58 -11.06
N PRO A 288 -11.40 -8.61 -11.91
CA PRO A 288 -10.76 -8.56 -13.22
C PRO A 288 -11.29 -7.45 -14.12
N ILE A 289 -10.40 -6.81 -14.88
CA ILE A 289 -10.79 -5.98 -16.02
C ILE A 289 -11.24 -6.86 -17.19
N SER A 290 -12.22 -6.41 -17.96
CA SER A 290 -12.65 -7.09 -19.19
C SER A 290 -12.09 -6.46 -20.47
N SER A 291 -11.66 -5.19 -20.40
CA SER A 291 -10.95 -4.50 -21.48
C SER A 291 -10.17 -3.30 -20.95
N GLY A 292 -9.23 -2.80 -21.75
CA GLY A 292 -8.46 -1.60 -21.43
C GLY A 292 -7.27 -1.86 -20.50
N GLN A 293 -6.83 -0.80 -19.83
CA GLN A 293 -5.78 -0.85 -18.82
C GLN A 293 -6.24 -0.01 -17.63
N ARG A 294 -5.89 -0.44 -16.41
CA ARG A 294 -6.20 0.31 -15.20
C ARG A 294 -4.92 0.62 -14.46
N TRP A 295 -4.65 1.90 -14.28
CA TRP A 295 -3.53 2.40 -13.48
C TRP A 295 -4.04 3.04 -12.20
N ASN A 296 -3.46 2.62 -11.07
CA ASN A 296 -3.77 3.24 -9.79
C ASN A 296 -2.49 3.71 -9.08
N LEU A 297 -2.55 4.90 -8.49
CA LEU A 297 -1.61 5.34 -7.47
C LEU A 297 -2.13 4.93 -6.10
N ILE A 298 -1.37 4.13 -5.37
CA ILE A 298 -1.71 3.67 -4.03
C ILE A 298 -0.73 4.29 -3.04
N ILE A 299 -1.25 4.89 -1.98
CA ILE A 299 -0.48 5.49 -0.90
C ILE A 299 -0.91 4.83 0.42
N TRP A 300 -0.03 3.99 0.94
CA TRP A 300 -0.16 3.45 2.29
C TRP A 300 0.38 4.48 3.28
N MET A 301 -0.49 5.02 4.12
CA MET A 301 -0.12 5.97 5.17
C MET A 301 -0.11 5.26 6.51
N ARG A 302 0.93 5.52 7.30
CA ARG A 302 1.26 4.75 8.49
C ARG A 302 1.48 5.66 9.69
N ALA A 303 1.04 5.20 10.86
CA ALA A 303 1.17 5.88 12.15
C ALA A 303 2.06 5.08 13.09
N SER A 304 3.30 5.53 13.30
CA SER A 304 4.23 4.82 14.19
C SER A 304 3.70 4.67 15.62
N GLN A 305 2.91 5.63 16.10
CA GLN A 305 2.27 5.57 17.43
C GLN A 305 1.36 4.35 17.60
N GLU A 306 0.64 3.93 16.55
CA GLU A 306 -0.20 2.73 16.61
C GLU A 306 0.63 1.47 16.39
N ARG A 307 1.52 1.49 15.41
CA ARG A 307 2.40 0.35 15.07
C ARG A 307 3.30 -0.07 16.22
N ASN A 308 3.82 0.88 16.99
CA ASN A 308 4.68 0.60 18.13
C ASN A 308 3.95 -0.12 19.27
N LYS A 309 2.61 -0.04 19.33
CA LYS A 309 1.79 -0.78 20.31
C LYS A 309 1.59 -2.22 19.85
N LEU A 310 1.19 -2.40 18.59
CA LEU A 310 0.87 -3.70 18.00
C LEU A 310 1.19 -3.69 16.50
N CYS A 311 2.00 -4.63 16.04
CA CYS A 311 2.32 -4.77 14.63
C CYS A 311 1.07 -5.21 13.85
N PRO A 312 0.65 -4.47 12.80
CA PRO A 312 -0.54 -4.81 12.01
C PRO A 312 -0.34 -6.06 11.15
N MET A 313 0.88 -6.57 11.02
CA MET A 313 1.15 -7.81 10.28
C MET A 313 0.92 -9.04 11.16
N CYS A 314 1.59 -9.09 12.31
CA CYS A 314 1.65 -10.26 13.19
C CYS A 314 0.77 -10.18 14.44
N ASN A 315 0.12 -9.04 14.70
CA ASN A 315 -0.69 -8.79 15.90
C ASN A 315 0.06 -9.04 17.22
N ARG A 316 1.37 -8.78 17.23
CA ARG A 316 2.24 -8.85 18.42
C ARG A 316 2.91 -7.50 18.64
N ARG A 317 3.39 -7.25 19.86
CA ARG A 317 4.28 -6.11 20.11
C ARG A 317 5.53 -6.27 19.22
N PRO A 318 5.92 -5.24 18.44
CA PRO A 318 6.95 -5.41 17.43
C PRO A 318 8.34 -5.57 18.06
N THR A 319 9.14 -6.46 17.50
CA THR A 319 10.60 -6.48 17.67
C THR A 319 11.21 -5.75 16.48
N LEU A 320 11.91 -4.65 16.75
CA LEU A 320 12.36 -3.73 15.71
C LEU A 320 13.74 -4.07 15.18
N VAL A 321 13.84 -4.16 13.85
CA VAL A 321 15.09 -4.26 13.09
C VAL A 321 15.28 -3.00 12.25
N GLU A 322 16.54 -2.64 11.98
CA GLU A 322 16.86 -1.45 11.19
C GLU A 322 16.31 -1.57 9.77
N GLY A 323 15.83 -0.44 9.26
CA GLY A 323 15.36 -0.29 7.89
C GLY A 323 15.76 1.07 7.34
N ASP A 324 15.62 1.24 6.01
CA ASP A 324 15.95 2.48 5.32
C ASP A 324 14.69 3.33 5.07
N GLY A 325 14.87 4.65 4.96
CA GLY A 325 13.77 5.59 4.69
C GLY A 325 12.64 5.48 5.73
N PHE A 326 11.41 5.26 5.26
CA PHE A 326 10.25 5.03 6.13
C PHE A 326 10.08 3.57 6.60
N ALA A 327 10.89 2.63 6.10
CA ALA A 327 10.82 1.21 6.44
C ALA A 327 9.37 0.67 6.47
N ASP A 328 8.94 0.02 7.56
CA ASP A 328 7.54 -0.34 7.81
C ASP A 328 6.78 0.61 8.76
N GLY A 329 7.33 1.81 8.98
CA GLY A 329 6.66 2.87 9.72
C GLY A 329 6.68 2.72 11.24
N PHE A 330 7.58 1.90 11.79
CA PHE A 330 7.79 1.81 13.24
C PHE A 330 8.85 2.81 13.69
N THR A 331 8.79 3.27 14.94
CA THR A 331 9.81 4.14 15.54
C THR A 331 10.21 3.58 16.90
N LYS A 332 11.43 3.88 17.38
CA LYS A 332 11.76 3.66 18.79
C LYS A 332 11.17 4.82 19.58
N GLN A 333 10.30 4.54 20.56
CA GLN A 333 9.95 5.56 21.54
C GLN A 333 11.24 5.99 22.23
N ASN A 334 11.61 7.27 22.15
CA ASN A 334 12.65 7.81 23.01
C ASN A 334 12.17 7.55 24.46
N CYS A 335 12.91 6.73 25.20
CA CYS A 335 12.77 6.62 26.65
C CYS A 335 13.22 7.95 27.27
N SER A 336 12.47 9.03 27.05
CA SER A 336 12.68 10.31 27.70
C SER A 336 11.68 10.46 28.85
N VAL A 337 12.19 10.05 30.01
CA VAL A 337 11.98 10.60 31.36
C VAL A 337 10.61 10.35 32.01
N SER A 338 10.61 9.41 32.98
CA SER A 338 9.62 9.29 34.05
C SER A 338 9.37 10.65 34.73
N PRO A 339 8.13 10.95 35.15
CA PRO A 339 7.74 12.27 35.65
C PRO A 339 8.54 12.77 36.85
#